data_AF-A0A1C7LWA1-F1
#
_entry.id   AF-A0A1C7LWA1-F1
#
_cell.length_a   1.000
_cell.length_b   1.000
_cell.length_c   1.000
_cell.angle_alpha   90.00
_cell.angle_beta   90.00
_cell.angle_gamma   90.00
#
_symmetry.space_group_name_H-M   'P 1'
#
loop_
_entity.id
_entity.type
_entity.pdbx_description
1 polymer ?
#
loop_
_entity_poly.entity_id
_entity_poly.type
_entity_poly.pdbx_seq_one_letter_code
_entity_poly.pdbx_strand_id
1 'polypeptide(L)'
;MTNYFATAFKTGSAPAITQDKIYLWARPHPKDADSPDPVGKPTDFILTQDTLWALVFATSDATVTLATSNTTSQTFNVTAGVNKLSLPLTPGGFIQGTLQRGGQTVVDVKPDNFTFNPTPPAFNYNTFAVVSQ
;
A
#
# COMPACT_ATOMS: atom_id res chain seq x y z
N MET A 1 -1.07 3.38 -13.15
CA MET A 1 -1.34 4.60 -12.35
C MET A 1 -0.98 5.89 -13.08
N THR A 2 0.27 6.10 -13.52
CA THR A 2 0.74 7.39 -14.08
C THR A 2 -0.09 7.92 -15.24
N ASN A 3 -0.44 7.06 -16.22
CA ASN A 3 -1.27 7.47 -17.37
C ASN A 3 -2.63 8.05 -16.95
N TYR A 4 -3.31 7.41 -15.98
CA TYR A 4 -4.61 7.85 -15.47
C TYR A 4 -4.54 9.29 -14.95
N PHE A 5 -3.61 9.57 -14.04
CA PHE A 5 -3.47 10.89 -13.44
C PHE A 5 -2.91 11.93 -14.42
N ALA A 6 -1.99 11.55 -15.30
CA ALA A 6 -1.47 12.44 -16.33
C ALA A 6 -2.57 12.85 -17.33
N THR A 7 -3.43 11.91 -17.72
CA THR A 7 -4.58 12.18 -18.57
C THR A 7 -5.56 13.11 -17.85
N ALA A 8 -5.95 12.77 -16.62
CA ALA A 8 -6.86 13.58 -15.81
C ALA A 8 -6.38 15.02 -15.65
N PHE A 9 -5.08 15.22 -15.40
CA PHE A 9 -4.48 16.54 -15.30
C PHE A 9 -4.52 17.29 -16.64
N LYS A 10 -4.17 16.64 -17.74
CA LYS A 10 -4.10 17.27 -19.08
C LYS A 10 -5.47 17.63 -19.64
N THR A 11 -6.49 16.81 -19.39
CA THR A 11 -7.83 16.98 -19.96
C THR A 11 -8.81 17.64 -18.99
N GLY A 12 -8.45 17.77 -17.72
CA GLY A 12 -9.35 18.21 -16.66
C GLY A 12 -10.44 17.20 -16.31
N SER A 13 -10.36 15.97 -16.81
CA SER A 13 -11.37 14.92 -16.59
C SER A 13 -10.73 13.56 -16.39
N ALA A 14 -11.08 12.89 -15.29
CA ALA A 14 -10.57 11.57 -14.98
C ALA A 14 -11.05 10.53 -16.01
N PRO A 15 -10.15 9.74 -16.64
CA PRO A 15 -10.57 8.69 -17.55
C PRO A 15 -11.29 7.58 -16.77
N ALA A 16 -12.06 6.73 -17.49
CA ALA A 16 -12.69 5.57 -16.87
C ALA A 16 -11.64 4.56 -16.37
N ILE A 17 -11.90 3.95 -15.23
CA ILE A 17 -11.12 2.79 -14.75
C ILE A 17 -11.73 1.55 -15.39
N THR A 18 -10.94 0.86 -16.22
CA THR A 18 -11.38 -0.33 -16.98
C THR A 18 -10.90 -1.64 -16.39
N GLN A 19 -10.02 -1.60 -15.38
CA GLN A 19 -9.49 -2.78 -14.71
C GLN A 19 -9.34 -2.52 -13.23
N ASP A 20 -9.72 -3.50 -12.41
CA ASP A 20 -9.46 -3.47 -10.98
C ASP A 20 -7.96 -3.60 -10.71
N LYS A 21 -7.39 -2.67 -9.96
CA LYS A 21 -5.98 -2.70 -9.56
C LYS A 21 -5.82 -2.24 -8.11
N ILE A 22 -4.93 -2.90 -7.37
CA ILE A 22 -4.47 -2.42 -6.07
C ILE A 22 -2.99 -2.11 -6.18
N TYR A 23 -2.62 -0.88 -5.81
CA TYR A 23 -1.24 -0.45 -5.62
C TYR A 23 -1.00 -0.35 -4.13
N LEU A 24 0.00 -1.06 -3.62
CA LEU A 24 0.39 -1.03 -2.21
C LEU A 24 1.77 -0.42 -2.10
N TRP A 25 1.98 0.36 -1.04
CA TRP A 25 3.33 0.77 -0.66
C TRP A 25 3.47 0.97 0.84
N ALA A 26 4.68 0.70 1.32
CA ALA A 26 5.06 0.81 2.71
C ALA A 26 6.58 0.96 2.82
N ARG A 27 7.08 1.54 3.91
CA ARG A 27 8.51 1.44 4.23
C ARG A 27 8.80 0.05 4.81
N PRO A 28 10.03 -0.48 4.62
CA PRO A 28 10.39 -1.82 5.05
C PRO A 28 10.69 -1.95 6.55
N HIS A 29 10.79 -0.84 7.29
CA HIS A 29 11.05 -0.84 8.74
C HIS A 29 10.40 0.37 9.45
N PRO A 30 10.18 0.31 10.77
CA PRO A 30 9.67 1.43 11.56
C PRO A 30 10.51 2.69 11.40
N LYS A 31 9.88 3.87 11.37
CA LYS A 31 10.61 5.16 11.26
C LYS A 31 11.61 5.38 12.38
N ASP A 32 11.26 4.89 13.57
CA ASP A 32 12.05 5.05 14.77
C ASP A 32 12.96 3.84 15.06
N ALA A 33 13.04 2.85 14.15
CA ALA A 33 13.88 1.66 14.34
C ALA A 33 15.33 2.03 14.69
N ASP A 34 15.98 1.17 15.48
CA ASP A 34 17.41 1.27 15.74
C ASP A 34 18.17 0.33 14.79
N SER A 35 19.30 0.81 14.29
CA SER A 35 20.11 0.12 13.28
C SER A 35 21.59 0.40 13.53
N PRO A 36 22.50 -0.56 13.29
CA PRO A 36 23.95 -0.33 13.35
C PRO A 36 24.49 0.48 12.15
N ASP A 37 23.61 1.05 11.33
CA ASP A 37 23.95 1.85 10.16
C ASP A 37 24.86 3.05 10.52
N PRO A 38 26.08 3.17 9.97
CA PRO A 38 26.98 4.27 10.27
C PRO A 38 26.52 5.62 9.70
N VAL A 39 25.55 5.63 8.77
CA VAL A 39 25.04 6.87 8.14
C VAL A 39 24.04 7.60 9.05
N GLY A 40 23.34 6.87 9.92
CA GLY A 40 22.31 7.42 10.79
C GLY A 40 20.97 7.72 10.08
N LYS A 41 19.99 8.20 10.84
CA LYS A 41 18.66 8.57 10.33
C LYS A 41 18.77 9.89 9.54
N PRO A 42 18.12 10.00 8.36
CA PRO A 42 18.11 11.25 7.60
C PRO A 42 17.32 12.34 8.33
N THR A 43 17.58 13.61 8.00
CA THR A 43 16.75 14.73 8.45
C THR A 43 15.28 14.48 8.09
N ASP A 44 14.37 14.90 8.96
CA ASP A 44 12.91 14.82 8.77
C ASP A 44 12.32 13.40 8.65
N PHE A 45 13.06 12.36 9.06
CA PHE A 45 12.54 10.99 9.12
C PHE A 45 11.22 10.88 9.92
N ILE A 46 11.01 11.79 10.87
CA ILE A 46 9.81 11.91 11.69
C ILE A 46 8.53 12.20 10.89
N LEU A 47 8.65 12.79 9.69
CA LEU A 47 7.52 13.08 8.81
C LEU A 47 6.96 11.82 8.16
N THR A 48 7.72 10.73 8.17
CA THR A 48 7.27 9.44 7.62
C THR A 48 6.32 8.74 8.59
N GLN A 49 5.49 7.83 8.06
CA GLN A 49 4.53 7.06 8.86
C GLN A 49 4.80 5.56 8.70
N ASP A 50 4.50 4.80 9.75
CA ASP A 50 4.56 3.34 9.79
C ASP A 50 3.22 2.76 9.32
N THR A 51 2.89 3.05 8.07
CA THR A 51 1.56 2.82 7.49
C THR A 51 1.67 2.08 6.15
N LEU A 52 0.84 1.05 5.97
CA LEU A 52 0.52 0.48 4.68
C LEU A 52 -0.45 1.43 3.99
N TRP A 53 -0.06 1.91 2.82
CA TRP A 53 -0.92 2.72 1.97
C TRP A 53 -1.40 1.92 0.77
N ALA A 54 -2.63 2.16 0.36
CA ALA A 54 -3.19 1.56 -0.84
C ALA A 54 -3.93 2.58 -1.72
N LEU A 55 -3.72 2.46 -3.02
CA LEU A 55 -4.59 3.03 -4.04
C LEU A 55 -5.34 1.89 -4.71
N VAL A 56 -6.66 1.94 -4.63
CA VAL A 56 -7.55 0.96 -5.26
C VAL A 56 -8.23 1.62 -6.43
N PHE A 57 -7.95 1.11 -7.61
CA PHE A 57 -8.66 1.43 -8.83
C PHE A 57 -9.78 0.40 -8.95
N ALA A 58 -11.02 0.80 -8.68
CA ALA A 58 -12.17 -0.09 -8.72
C ALA A 58 -13.05 0.25 -9.93
N THR A 59 -13.43 -0.77 -10.69
CA THR A 59 -14.34 -0.64 -11.86
C THR A 59 -15.79 -0.46 -11.43
N SER A 60 -16.16 -0.99 -10.25
CA SER A 60 -17.45 -0.83 -9.60
C SER A 60 -17.31 -1.00 -8.09
N ASP A 61 -18.39 -0.75 -7.36
CA ASP A 61 -18.48 -0.99 -5.93
C ASP A 61 -18.05 -2.41 -5.55
N ALA A 62 -17.30 -2.50 -4.45
CA ALA A 62 -16.66 -3.71 -3.96
C ALA A 62 -16.25 -3.56 -2.49
N THR A 63 -15.67 -4.62 -1.91
CA THR A 63 -14.97 -4.56 -0.63
C THR A 63 -13.48 -4.78 -0.84
N VAL A 64 -12.65 -4.09 -0.06
CA VAL A 64 -11.20 -4.29 -0.03
C VAL A 64 -10.77 -4.60 1.39
N THR A 65 -10.02 -5.67 1.58
CA THR A 65 -9.38 -5.99 2.86
C THR A 65 -7.88 -5.69 2.74
N LEU A 66 -7.37 -4.83 3.62
CA LEU A 66 -5.94 -4.68 3.84
C LEU A 66 -5.52 -5.53 5.03
N ALA A 67 -4.37 -6.17 4.96
CA ALA A 67 -3.81 -6.93 6.07
C ALA A 67 -2.32 -6.69 6.21
N THR A 68 -1.86 -6.62 7.46
CA THR A 68 -0.43 -6.44 7.82
C THR A 68 0.12 -7.60 8.64
N SER A 69 -0.74 -8.51 9.07
CA SER A 69 -0.38 -9.78 9.69
C SER A 69 -1.55 -10.75 9.56
N ASN A 70 -1.39 -11.99 10.04
CA ASN A 70 -2.50 -12.95 10.08
C ASN A 70 -3.64 -12.54 11.04
N THR A 71 -3.38 -11.60 11.95
CA THR A 71 -4.34 -11.16 12.98
C THR A 71 -4.70 -9.68 12.89
N THR A 72 -4.05 -8.92 12.00
CA THR A 72 -4.27 -7.49 11.80
C THR A 72 -4.72 -7.25 10.37
N SER A 73 -6.01 -6.92 10.23
CA SER A 73 -6.61 -6.58 8.95
C SER A 73 -7.78 -5.60 9.14
N GLN A 74 -8.17 -4.93 8.06
CA GLN A 74 -9.35 -4.07 8.02
C GLN A 74 -10.01 -4.16 6.66
N THR A 75 -11.34 -4.27 6.66
CA THR A 75 -12.16 -4.25 5.44
C THR A 75 -12.77 -2.87 5.23
N PHE A 76 -12.76 -2.42 3.98
CA PHE A 76 -13.26 -1.14 3.51
C PHE A 76 -14.29 -1.39 2.41
N ASN A 77 -15.36 -0.59 2.40
CA ASN A 77 -16.20 -0.47 1.23
C ASN A 77 -15.53 0.51 0.27
N VAL A 78 -15.43 0.14 -1.01
CA VAL A 78 -14.90 1.00 -2.07
C VAL A 78 -15.96 1.21 -3.14
N THR A 79 -15.94 2.38 -3.77
CA THR A 79 -16.84 2.70 -4.89
C THR A 79 -16.07 2.71 -6.20
N ALA A 80 -16.79 2.72 -7.33
CA ALA A 80 -16.16 2.90 -8.64
C ALA A 80 -15.24 4.15 -8.67
N GLY A 81 -14.01 3.99 -9.15
CA GLY A 81 -13.02 5.06 -9.17
C GLY A 81 -11.77 4.76 -8.34
N VAL A 82 -11.03 5.82 -7.99
CA VAL A 82 -9.80 5.72 -7.20
C VAL A 82 -10.14 5.90 -5.72
N ASN A 83 -9.85 4.89 -4.91
CA ASN A 83 -10.04 4.90 -3.48
C ASN A 83 -8.67 4.91 -2.78
N LYS A 84 -8.53 5.74 -1.74
CA LYS A 84 -7.30 5.86 -0.93
C LYS A 84 -7.55 5.20 0.41
N LEU A 85 -6.80 4.14 0.71
CA LEU A 85 -6.95 3.37 1.94
C LEU A 85 -5.61 3.28 2.68
N SER A 86 -5.67 2.98 3.97
CA SER A 86 -4.48 2.80 4.78
C SER A 86 -4.73 1.91 5.99
N LEU A 87 -3.67 1.25 6.47
CA LEU A 87 -3.68 0.43 7.69
C LEU A 87 -2.31 0.57 8.39
N PRO A 88 -2.24 0.73 9.73
CA PRO A 88 -0.96 0.72 10.44
C PRO A 88 -0.19 -0.58 10.21
N LEU A 89 1.13 -0.48 10.03
CA LEU A 89 1.99 -1.66 9.83
C LEU A 89 2.17 -2.44 11.14
N THR A 90 2.28 -3.76 11.00
CA THR A 90 2.58 -4.67 12.12
C THR A 90 4.06 -5.05 12.07
N PRO A 91 4.86 -4.83 13.13
CA PRO A 91 6.25 -5.29 13.21
C PRO A 91 6.39 -6.78 12.91
N GLY A 92 7.34 -7.14 12.04
CA GLY A 92 7.53 -8.52 11.56
C GLY A 92 6.45 -9.01 10.59
N GLY A 93 5.47 -8.16 10.26
CA GLY A 93 4.34 -8.48 9.42
C GLY A 93 4.60 -8.33 7.93
N PHE A 94 3.58 -8.64 7.13
CA PHE A 94 3.56 -8.49 5.68
C PHE A 94 2.71 -7.28 5.26
N ILE A 95 2.50 -7.12 3.95
CA ILE A 95 1.46 -6.25 3.40
C ILE A 95 0.60 -7.07 2.45
N GLN A 96 -0.71 -6.89 2.49
CA GLN A 96 -1.63 -7.53 1.58
C GLN A 96 -2.83 -6.64 1.31
N GLY A 97 -3.35 -6.71 0.09
CA GLY A 97 -4.60 -6.10 -0.30
C GLY A 97 -5.41 -7.06 -1.17
N THR A 98 -6.65 -7.31 -0.79
CA THR A 98 -7.56 -8.20 -1.50
C THR A 98 -8.86 -7.46 -1.82
N LEU A 99 -9.24 -7.41 -3.10
CA LEU A 99 -10.53 -6.87 -3.53
C LEU A 99 -11.50 -8.02 -3.77
N GLN A 100 -12.68 -7.94 -3.18
CA GLN A 100 -13.77 -8.88 -3.37
C GLN A 100 -15.01 -8.19 -3.95
N ARG A 101 -15.66 -8.87 -4.88
CA ARG A 101 -16.93 -8.42 -5.49
C ARG A 101 -17.85 -9.61 -5.70
N GLY A 102 -19.08 -9.52 -5.22
CA GLY A 102 -20.04 -10.62 -5.30
C GLY A 102 -19.56 -11.90 -4.60
N GLY A 103 -18.78 -11.77 -3.52
CA GLY A 103 -18.21 -12.89 -2.77
C GLY A 103 -16.99 -13.56 -3.41
N GLN A 104 -16.52 -13.09 -4.58
CA GLN A 104 -15.34 -13.61 -5.26
C GLN A 104 -14.16 -12.66 -5.12
N THR A 105 -12.96 -13.21 -4.93
CA THR A 105 -11.71 -12.44 -5.00
C THR A 105 -11.42 -12.08 -6.45
N VAL A 106 -11.38 -10.78 -6.73
CA VAL A 106 -11.11 -10.24 -8.08
C VAL A 106 -9.65 -9.83 -8.22
N VAL A 107 -9.06 -9.31 -7.14
CA VAL A 107 -7.66 -8.92 -7.07
C VAL A 107 -7.10 -9.37 -5.74
N ASP A 108 -5.90 -9.96 -5.75
CA ASP A 108 -5.11 -10.22 -4.56
C ASP A 108 -3.66 -9.79 -4.80
N VAL A 109 -3.10 -9.03 -3.86
CA VAL A 109 -1.71 -8.57 -3.89
C VAL A 109 -1.08 -8.86 -2.56
N LYS A 110 -0.16 -9.81 -2.56
CA LYS A 110 0.67 -10.15 -1.41
C LYS A 110 2.10 -10.44 -1.90
N PRO A 111 3.03 -9.48 -1.80
CA PRO A 111 4.42 -9.72 -2.18
C PRO A 111 5.09 -10.70 -1.21
N ASP A 112 5.73 -11.75 -1.74
CA ASP A 112 6.47 -12.72 -0.92
C ASP A 112 7.77 -12.16 -0.33
N ASN A 113 8.29 -11.08 -0.93
CA ASN A 113 9.58 -10.47 -0.59
C ASN A 113 9.45 -9.20 0.26
N PHE A 114 8.37 -9.05 1.03
CA PHE A 114 8.18 -7.93 1.95
C PHE A 114 8.04 -8.41 3.39
N THR A 115 8.74 -7.75 4.31
CA THR A 115 8.51 -7.87 5.75
C THR A 115 8.78 -6.51 6.39
N PHE A 116 7.90 -6.06 7.28
CA PHE A 116 8.11 -4.83 8.04
C PHE A 116 9.08 -5.11 9.21
N ASN A 117 10.37 -5.08 8.91
CA ASN A 117 11.45 -5.51 9.81
C ASN A 117 11.73 -4.47 10.90
N PRO A 118 11.50 -4.75 12.20
CA PRO A 118 11.77 -3.81 13.28
C PRO A 118 13.27 -3.63 13.60
N THR A 119 14.12 -4.53 13.13
CA THR A 119 15.58 -4.53 13.38
C THR A 119 16.33 -4.54 12.05
N PRO A 120 16.30 -3.44 11.28
CA PRO A 120 16.94 -3.39 9.98
C PRO A 120 18.47 -3.29 10.11
N PRO A 121 19.25 -3.96 9.25
CA PRO A 121 20.71 -3.86 9.28
C PRO A 121 21.24 -2.51 8.77
N ALA A 122 20.42 -1.80 7.99
CA ALA A 122 20.67 -0.45 7.49
C ALA A 122 19.34 0.32 7.38
N PHE A 123 19.39 1.65 7.52
CA PHE A 123 18.23 2.49 7.31
C PHE A 123 17.85 2.52 5.82
N ASN A 124 16.58 2.28 5.53
CA ASN A 124 15.99 2.43 4.21
C ASN A 124 14.64 3.14 4.30
N TYR A 125 14.66 4.46 4.11
CA TYR A 125 13.46 5.28 4.12
C TYR A 125 12.75 5.33 2.75
N ASN A 126 13.21 4.58 1.75
CA ASN A 126 12.48 4.38 0.50
C ASN A 126 11.26 3.47 0.74
N THR A 127 10.22 3.67 -0.05
CA THR A 127 9.04 2.80 -0.01
C THR A 127 9.23 1.58 -0.89
N PHE A 128 8.91 0.40 -0.37
CA PHE A 128 8.58 -0.74 -1.20
C PHE A 128 7.22 -0.48 -1.85
N ALA A 129 7.09 -0.71 -3.16
CA ALA A 129 5.85 -0.52 -3.89
C ALA A 129 5.56 -1.75 -4.78
N VAL A 130 4.30 -2.19 -4.81
CA VAL A 130 3.84 -3.32 -5.62
C VAL A 130 2.44 -3.04 -6.16
N VAL A 131 2.11 -3.63 -7.30
CA VAL A 131 0.79 -3.54 -7.93
C VAL A 131 0.28 -4.94 -8.27
N SER A 132 -1.03 -5.14 -8.22
CA SER A 132 -1.68 -6.35 -8.74
C SER A 132 -1.36 -6.58 -10.21
N GLN A 133 -1.11 -7.85 -10.56
CA GLN A 133 -0.93 -8.27 -11.95
C GLN A 133 -2.17 -8.04 -12.81
#